data_AF-A0A7K6Q1C0-F1
#
_entry.id   AF-A0A7K6Q1C0-F1
#
_cell.length_a   1.000
_cell.length_b   1.000
_cell.length_c   1.000
_cell.angle_alpha   90.00
_cell.angle_beta   90.00
_cell.angle_gamma   90.00
#
_symmetry.space_group_name_H-M   'P 1'
#
loop_
_entity.id
_entity.type
_entity.pdbx_description
1 polymer ?
#
loop_
_entity_poly.entity_id
_entity_poly.type
_entity_poly.pdbx_seq_one_letter_code
_entity_poly.pdbx_strand_id
1 'polypeptide(L)'
;REEELLYLTFIEDVTNEILRLGLFSNRVLDQLFECYIEENKNRLDEGKMRQMLDVLKSDLGCSQDSDTELIHEGRDSDTELIHEGQDTSESLDLQESDMIEELEFTSKGHRLRKATKSEEFLESISSSLQ
;
A
#
# COMPACT_ATOMS: atom_id res chain seq x y z
N ARG A 1 1.24 -18.92 -13.76
CA ARG A 1 1.38 -19.29 -12.32
C ARG A 1 2.61 -18.66 -11.69
N GLU A 2 3.80 -18.77 -12.25
CA GLU A 2 5.00 -18.11 -11.66
C GLU A 2 4.83 -16.59 -11.54
N GLU A 3 4.23 -15.95 -12.54
CA GLU A 3 3.90 -14.52 -12.51
C GLU A 3 2.93 -14.15 -11.38
N GLU A 4 1.85 -14.91 -11.17
CA GLU A 4 0.93 -14.68 -10.05
C GLU A 4 1.64 -14.78 -8.70
N LEU A 5 2.60 -15.70 -8.56
CA LEU A 5 3.39 -15.82 -7.33
C LEU A 5 4.28 -14.59 -7.10
N LEU A 6 4.79 -13.96 -8.16
CA LEU A 6 5.54 -12.71 -8.05
C LEU A 6 4.65 -11.56 -7.57
N TYR A 7 3.42 -11.44 -8.08
CA TYR A 7 2.46 -10.46 -7.57
C TYR A 7 2.06 -10.72 -6.11
N LEU A 8 1.87 -11.98 -5.72
CA LEU A 8 1.59 -12.34 -4.32
C LEU A 8 2.77 -12.01 -3.41
N THR A 9 4.00 -12.25 -3.87
CA THR A 9 5.21 -11.90 -3.10
C THR A 9 5.36 -10.39 -2.97
N PHE A 10 5.11 -9.65 -4.06
CA PHE A 10 5.14 -8.19 -4.08
C PHE A 10 4.19 -7.60 -3.03
N ILE A 11 2.91 -7.97 -3.05
CA ILE A 11 1.95 -7.42 -2.09
C ILE A 11 2.20 -7.91 -0.67
N GLU A 12 2.72 -9.13 -0.50
CA GLU A 12 3.18 -9.64 0.81
C GLU A 12 4.31 -8.75 1.36
N ASP A 13 5.31 -8.41 0.55
CA ASP A 13 6.44 -7.59 1.00
C ASP A 13 5.98 -6.16 1.34
N VAL A 14 5.15 -5.53 0.51
CA VAL A 14 4.59 -4.19 0.81
C VAL A 14 3.76 -4.21 2.09
N THR A 15 2.86 -5.18 2.26
CA THR A 15 2.00 -5.24 3.46
C THR A 15 2.81 -5.53 4.73
N ASN A 16 3.84 -6.37 4.66
CA ASN A 16 4.76 -6.59 5.77
C ASN A 16 5.55 -5.32 6.12
N GLU A 17 5.94 -4.53 5.12
CA GLU A 17 6.60 -3.25 5.32
C GLU A 17 5.70 -2.28 6.07
N ILE A 18 4.45 -2.11 5.61
CA ILE A 18 3.45 -1.26 6.27
C ILE A 18 3.26 -1.69 7.74
N LEU A 19 3.07 -2.99 7.98
CA LEU A 19 2.91 -3.51 9.34
C LEU A 19 4.14 -3.30 10.23
N ARG A 20 5.35 -3.34 9.65
CA ARG A 20 6.61 -3.09 10.36
C ARG A 20 6.76 -1.61 10.73
N LEU A 21 6.39 -0.72 9.82
CA LEU A 21 6.45 0.73 10.02
C LEU A 21 5.35 1.22 10.98
N GLY A 22 4.18 0.56 10.99
CA GLY A 22 3.09 0.88 11.90
C GLY A 22 2.17 1.98 11.34
N LEU A 23 2.08 3.13 12.03
CA LEU A 23 1.24 4.24 11.58
C LEU A 23 1.85 4.94 10.37
N PHE A 24 1.04 5.22 9.35
CA PHE A 24 1.47 5.85 8.10
C PHE A 24 0.54 7.01 7.74
N SER A 25 1.10 8.03 7.10
CA SER A 25 0.33 9.08 6.43
C SER A 25 0.15 8.71 4.95
N ASN A 26 -0.82 9.34 4.29
CA ASN A 26 -1.00 9.22 2.83
C ASN A 26 0.31 9.48 2.08
N ARG A 27 1.07 10.50 2.50
CA ARG A 27 2.35 10.86 1.87
C ARG A 27 3.41 9.77 2.03
N VAL A 28 3.47 9.13 3.20
CA VAL A 28 4.43 8.02 3.47
C VAL A 28 4.05 6.78 2.65
N LEU A 29 2.76 6.45 2.56
CA LEU A 29 2.30 5.34 1.71
C LEU A 29 2.63 5.60 0.23
N ASP A 30 2.41 6.82 -0.26
CA ASP A 30 2.72 7.15 -1.66
C ASP A 30 4.21 6.96 -1.96
N GLN A 31 5.10 7.41 -1.08
CA GLN A 31 6.54 7.19 -1.24
C GLN A 31 6.93 5.72 -1.18
N LEU A 32 6.39 4.97 -0.21
CA LEU A 32 6.60 3.53 -0.08
C LEU A 32 6.20 2.79 -1.35
N PHE A 33 5.02 3.11 -1.89
CA PHE A 33 4.48 2.49 -3.09
C PHE A 33 5.33 2.77 -4.32
N GLU A 34 5.76 4.01 -4.52
CA GLU A 34 6.65 4.36 -5.64
C GLU A 34 7.99 3.63 -5.53
N CYS A 35 8.58 3.50 -4.34
CA CYS A 35 9.81 2.72 -4.14
C CYS A 35 9.62 1.25 -4.55
N TYR A 36 8.55 0.59 -4.09
CA TYR A 36 8.30 -0.81 -4.40
C TYR A 36 7.93 -1.05 -5.87
N ILE A 37 7.22 -0.11 -6.52
CA ILE A 37 6.95 -0.15 -7.96
C ILE A 37 8.25 -0.05 -8.75
N GLU A 38 9.10 0.92 -8.44
CA GLU A 38 10.36 1.16 -9.14
C GLU A 38 11.32 -0.04 -9.05
N GLU A 39 11.36 -0.71 -7.88
CA GLU A 39 12.13 -1.94 -7.68
C GLU A 39 11.61 -3.12 -8.54
N ASN A 40 10.30 -3.20 -8.75
CA ASN A 40 9.65 -4.37 -9.35
C ASN A 40 9.20 -4.18 -10.82
N LYS A 41 9.25 -2.96 -11.38
CA LYS A 41 8.79 -2.65 -12.75
C LYS A 41 9.47 -3.44 -13.86
N ASN A 42 10.66 -3.97 -13.60
CA ASN A 42 11.40 -4.79 -14.57
C ASN A 42 10.85 -6.21 -14.69
N ARG A 43 9.98 -6.63 -13.77
CA ARG A 43 9.53 -8.03 -13.62
C ARG A 43 8.01 -8.17 -13.49
N LEU A 44 7.31 -7.08 -13.17
CA LEU A 44 5.86 -7.00 -13.01
C LEU A 44 5.30 -5.84 -13.83
N ASP A 45 4.07 -5.98 -14.32
CA ASP A 45 3.31 -4.88 -14.92
C ASP A 45 2.98 -3.82 -13.87
N GLU A 46 3.40 -2.58 -14.15
CA GLU A 46 3.23 -1.42 -13.28
C GLU A 46 1.75 -1.07 -13.06
N GLY A 47 0.92 -1.12 -14.10
CA GLY A 47 -0.50 -0.79 -13.98
C GLY A 47 -1.21 -1.70 -12.99
N LYS A 48 -0.90 -3.01 -13.04
CA LYS A 48 -1.41 -3.99 -12.10
C LYS A 48 -0.84 -3.81 -10.69
N MET A 49 0.44 -3.47 -10.54
CA MET A 49 1.00 -3.13 -9.22
C MET A 49 0.28 -1.93 -8.61
N ARG A 50 0.09 -0.84 -9.38
CA ARG A 50 -0.65 0.36 -8.95
C ARG A 50 -2.08 0.02 -8.52
N GLN A 51 -2.81 -0.76 -9.32
CA GLN A 51 -4.16 -1.19 -8.97
C GLN A 51 -4.21 -1.98 -7.64
N MET A 52 -3.27 -2.89 -7.40
CA MET A 52 -3.21 -3.65 -6.15
C MET A 52 -2.92 -2.74 -4.95
N LEU A 53 -2.05 -1.75 -5.13
CA LEU A 53 -1.69 -0.79 -4.10
C LEU A 53 -2.82 0.22 -3.82
N ASP A 54 -3.60 0.61 -4.83
CA ASP A 54 -4.78 1.47 -4.64
C ASP A 54 -5.88 0.79 -3.81
N VAL A 55 -6.12 -0.50 -4.07
CA VAL A 55 -7.03 -1.30 -3.25
C VAL A 55 -6.52 -1.37 -1.81
N LEU A 56 -5.23 -1.67 -1.63
CA LEU A 56 -4.61 -1.70 -0.31
C LEU A 56 -4.71 -0.33 0.40
N LYS A 57 -4.47 0.77 -0.29
CA LYS A 57 -4.58 2.13 0.25
C LYS A 57 -6.01 2.42 0.72
N SER A 58 -7.00 1.97 -0.04
CA SER A 58 -8.41 2.10 0.31
C SER A 58 -8.77 1.26 1.54
N ASP A 59 -8.28 0.02 1.63
CA ASP A 59 -8.48 -0.87 2.78
C ASP A 59 -7.86 -0.30 4.08
N LEU A 60 -6.84 0.54 3.94
CA LEU A 60 -6.19 1.25 5.05
C LEU A 60 -6.91 2.57 5.43
N GLY A 61 -7.97 2.96 4.71
CA GLY A 61 -8.68 4.22 4.93
C GLY A 61 -7.93 5.46 4.44
N CYS A 62 -6.98 5.26 3.52
CA CYS A 62 -6.08 6.27 2.99
C CYS A 62 -6.44 6.70 1.56
N SER A 63 -7.65 6.39 1.08
CA SER A 63 -8.10 6.80 -0.26
C SER A 63 -8.13 8.33 -0.39
N GLN A 64 -7.92 8.83 -1.61
CA GLN A 64 -8.09 10.24 -1.98
C GLN A 64 -9.57 10.65 -2.03
N ASP A 65 -10.39 10.11 -1.13
CA ASP A 65 -11.74 10.60 -0.94
C ASP A 65 -11.63 11.83 -0.05
N SER A 66 -11.34 12.93 -0.73
CA SER A 66 -11.39 14.31 -0.26
C SER A 66 -12.36 14.49 0.91
N ASP A 67 -11.87 15.10 1.99
CA ASP A 67 -12.63 15.70 3.08
C ASP A 67 -13.92 16.36 2.55
N THR A 68 -15.00 15.59 2.53
CA THR A 68 -16.37 16.05 2.25
C THR A 68 -17.33 15.39 3.22
N GLU A 69 -16.93 15.27 4.49
CA GLU A 69 -17.91 15.37 5.58
C GLU A 69 -18.20 16.86 5.82
N LEU A 70 -18.87 17.49 4.84
CA LEU A 70 -19.58 18.74 5.07
C LEU A 70 -20.79 18.44 5.95
N ILE A 71 -20.60 18.68 7.25
CA ILE A 71 -21.55 19.32 8.17
C ILE A 71 -23.01 19.30 7.67
N HIS A 72 -23.76 18.25 7.96
CA HIS A 72 -25.23 18.30 7.89
C HIS A 72 -25.82 17.99 9.26
N GLU A 73 -25.58 18.90 10.20
CA GLU A 73 -26.43 19.05 11.38
C GLU A 73 -27.20 20.37 11.28
N GLY A 74 -28.37 20.27 10.65
CA GLY A 74 -29.57 21.08 10.83
C GLY A 74 -29.44 22.58 11.03
N ARG A 75 -29.77 23.35 9.99
CA ARG A 75 -30.62 24.55 10.18
C ARG A 75 -31.24 25.04 8.88
N ASP A 76 -32.57 25.08 8.86
CA ASP A 76 -33.37 25.79 7.88
C ASP A 76 -32.90 27.24 7.77
N SER A 77 -32.44 27.69 6.60
CA SER A 77 -32.40 29.10 6.22
C SER A 77 -32.15 29.21 4.72
N ASP A 78 -33.21 29.52 3.98
CA ASP A 78 -33.13 30.03 2.62
C ASP A 78 -32.20 31.23 2.58
N THR A 79 -31.00 31.10 1.99
CA THR A 79 -30.21 32.25 1.57
C THR A 79 -29.47 31.87 0.30
N GLU A 80 -29.97 32.40 -0.80
CA GLU A 80 -29.31 32.34 -2.09
C GLU A 80 -28.02 33.17 -2.12
N LEU A 81 -27.15 32.76 -3.05
CA LEU A 81 -26.00 33.49 -3.64
C LEU A 81 -24.76 33.55 -2.71
N ILE A 82 -23.53 33.38 -3.18
CA ILE A 82 -22.93 33.84 -4.43
C ILE A 82 -21.77 32.88 -4.79
N HIS A 83 -21.79 32.29 -5.99
CA HIS A 83 -20.59 31.79 -6.67
C HIS A 83 -19.91 33.02 -7.28
N GLU A 84 -18.81 33.50 -6.71
CA GLU A 84 -17.85 34.40 -7.39
C GLU A 84 -16.74 34.79 -6.38
N GLY A 85 -15.50 34.41 -6.70
CA GLY A 85 -14.35 34.78 -5.88
C GLY A 85 -13.18 33.83 -6.05
N GLN A 86 -12.49 33.93 -7.19
CA GLN A 86 -11.07 33.58 -7.21
C GLN A 86 -10.32 34.45 -6.19
N ASP A 87 -9.26 33.89 -5.63
CA ASP A 87 -8.18 34.56 -4.91
C ASP A 87 -8.47 35.00 -3.47
N THR A 88 -8.26 34.08 -2.52
CA THR A 88 -7.19 34.20 -1.53
C THR A 88 -6.95 32.82 -0.93
N SER A 89 -5.99 32.08 -1.48
CA SER A 89 -5.33 31.02 -0.72
C SER A 89 -4.66 31.68 0.48
N GLU A 90 -5.41 31.77 1.57
CA GLU A 90 -4.95 32.18 2.86
C GLU A 90 -3.78 31.28 3.22
N SER A 91 -2.63 31.93 3.39
CA SER A 91 -1.35 31.35 3.78
C SER A 91 -1.51 30.58 5.08
N LEU A 92 -1.91 29.32 5.00
CA LEU A 92 -1.57 28.36 6.02
C LEU A 92 -0.09 28.09 5.86
N ASP A 93 0.70 28.88 6.57
CA ASP A 93 2.06 28.53 6.97
C ASP A 93 1.95 27.30 7.89
N LEU A 94 1.57 26.17 7.28
CA LEU A 94 1.79 24.86 7.84
C LEU A 94 3.29 24.70 7.73
N GLN A 95 3.96 25.10 8.80
CA GLN A 95 5.25 24.59 9.20
C GLN A 95 5.08 23.07 9.41
N GLU A 96 4.86 22.33 8.32
CA GLU A 96 4.99 20.89 8.27
C GLU A 96 6.47 20.66 8.44
N SER A 97 6.84 20.48 9.71
CA SER A 97 8.19 20.15 10.13
C SER A 97 8.76 19.08 9.22
N ASP A 98 9.78 19.46 8.45
CA ASP A 98 10.77 18.60 7.79
C ASP A 98 11.48 17.73 8.85
N MET A 99 10.73 16.81 9.46
CA MET A 99 11.28 15.60 10.06
C MET A 99 10.77 14.46 9.21
N ILE A 100 11.24 14.46 7.96
CA ILE A 100 11.33 13.24 7.17
C ILE A 100 12.39 12.42 7.90
N GLU A 101 11.94 11.66 8.89
CA GLU A 101 12.76 10.58 9.46
C GLU A 101 13.18 9.74 8.25
N GLU A 102 14.49 9.55 8.10
CA GLU A 102 15.13 8.81 7.02
C GLU A 102 14.56 7.39 7.01
N LEU A 103 13.39 7.22 6.37
CA LEU A 103 12.66 5.97 6.32
C LEU A 103 13.42 5.08 5.36
N GLU A 104 14.38 4.33 5.91
CA GLU A 104 15.00 3.23 5.22
C GLU A 104 13.93 2.14 5.02
N PHE A 105 13.28 2.16 3.86
CA PHE A 105 12.45 1.04 3.41
C PHE A 105 13.35 -0.16 3.19
N THR A 106 13.59 -0.95 4.23
CA THR A 106 14.47 -2.13 4.11
C THR A 106 13.72 -3.24 3.37
N SER A 107 13.78 -3.19 2.04
CA SER A 107 13.39 -4.26 1.12
C SER A 107 14.35 -5.45 1.31
N LYS A 108 14.14 -6.24 2.37
CA LYS A 108 14.87 -7.49 2.61
C LYS A 108 13.90 -8.65 2.84
N GLY A 109 13.04 -8.88 1.86
CA GLY A 109 12.15 -10.04 1.75
C GLY A 109 12.75 -11.24 1.01
N HIS A 110 14.08 -11.41 0.92
CA HIS A 110 14.65 -12.61 0.28
C HIS A 110 14.56 -13.85 1.20
N ARG A 111 13.37 -14.44 1.31
CA ARG A 111 13.21 -15.80 1.84
C ARG A 111 13.54 -16.80 0.74
N LEU A 112 14.81 -17.20 0.68
CA LEU A 112 15.27 -18.38 -0.05
C LEU A 112 14.52 -19.61 0.48
N ARG A 113 13.38 -19.96 -0.13
CA ARG A 113 12.72 -21.24 0.12
C ARG A 113 13.62 -22.34 -0.48
N LYS A 114 14.43 -22.96 0.37
CA LYS A 114 15.16 -24.18 0.03
C LYS A 114 14.13 -25.28 -0.16
N ALA A 115 13.93 -25.72 -1.41
CA ALA A 115 13.14 -26.91 -1.69
C ALA A 115 13.93 -28.15 -1.25
N THR A 116 13.61 -28.70 -0.08
CA THR A 116 14.04 -30.05 0.27
C THR A 116 13.12 -31.05 -0.44
N LYS A 117 13.67 -31.70 -1.47
CA LYS A 117 13.09 -32.89 -2.12
C LYS A 117 12.73 -33.93 -1.05
N SER A 118 11.45 -34.05 -0.72
CA SER A 118 10.92 -35.19 0.03
C SER A 118 10.39 -36.22 -0.97
N GLU A 119 11.30 -36.86 -1.70
CA GLU A 119 10.97 -37.97 -2.61
C GLU A 119 11.13 -39.34 -1.90
N GLU A 120 11.80 -39.40 -0.75
CA GLU A 120 12.15 -40.66 -0.06
C GLU A 120 11.08 -41.15 0.95
N PHE A 121 10.02 -40.37 1.22
CA PHE A 121 9.02 -40.76 2.23
C PHE A 121 7.96 -41.74 1.70
N LEU A 122 7.72 -41.77 0.38
CA LEU A 122 6.65 -42.60 -0.20
C LEU A 122 7.07 -44.05 -0.48
N GLU A 123 8.37 -44.33 -0.58
CA GLU A 123 8.88 -45.69 -0.83
C GLU A 123 8.92 -46.56 0.45
N SER A 124 8.97 -45.92 1.62
CA SER A 124 8.95 -46.61 2.92
C SER A 124 7.55 -47.16 3.28
N ILE A 125 6.49 -46.46 2.89
CA ILE A 125 5.11 -46.82 3.27
C ILE A 125 4.60 -48.01 2.44
N SER A 126 5.03 -48.16 1.18
CA SER A 126 4.61 -49.28 0.33
C SER A 126 5.25 -50.62 0.73
N SER A 127 6.38 -50.60 1.44
CA SER A 127 7.10 -51.81 1.88
C SER A 127 6.59 -52.38 3.21
N SER A 128 5.75 -51.65 3.95
CA SER A 128 5.19 -52.10 5.24
C SER A 128 3.81 -52.75 5.14
N LEU A 129 3.31 -53.00 3.92
CA LEU A 129 2.06 -53.72 3.69
C LEU A 129 2.35 -55.07 3.03
N GLN A 130 3.01 -55.97 3.76
CA GLN A 130 3.04 -57.40 3.45
C GLN A 130 3.00 -58.23 4.73
#